data_AF-A0A6I6LTV5-F1
#
_entry.id   AF-A0A6I6LTV5-F1
#
_cell.length_a   1.000
_cell.length_b   1.000
_cell.length_c   1.000
_cell.angle_alpha   90.00
_cell.angle_beta   90.00
_cell.angle_gamma   90.00
#
_symmetry.space_group_name_H-M   'P 1'
#
loop_
_entity.id
_entity.type
_entity.pdbx_description
1 polymer ?
#
loop_
_entity_poly.entity_id
_entity_poly.type
_entity_poly.pdbx_seq_one_letter_code
_entity_poly.pdbx_strand_id
1 'polypeptide(L)'
;MFAITLTALLGFSPSGSAVQAASAGDIATSGISYSALINKFTNTYWLNGSWRASAGVSVAASAQNIAAFRVGTSVRTADGQIRTVTSVKPASGALTVFMNGPVLDGAVIGYPNRLSVSNVASTMPTAPDEPDEVPAPTPHYAALINKFTNAYWLNGSWRASAGVSVAATEQNAAAFVVGATVRTADGQVRTITSVKPASGALSVFMDGPVLDGNLVGYPNKLSLVNAATTLPDTPSAPITELTPPATEPVQLVGVALSGAAFGPSVLPGKHGTNYIYPAESYYKKYAEQGLKLVRLPFLWERIQPQLDTELDAAQLALLTQSLDLAHKHGVKVVLDMHNYYRYYKQPIGSETVSVQSFANTWKRIALAIGNHPALSGYGLMNEPNTKGLWPAAALAAAQEIRKIDRTNWIYVAGDRFSSAWHWPQSNTQLIADPWMRDPDNKLIFEAHMYLDRDTSGLYIDKTETFAPDLGINRAKPFVDWLRANNLRGFIGEMGVPNYAPDAIVAMDNLLGYLRENCVPLTYWAAGPWWGNYILALDVSGGAEQPQLPVLIKHANTPNNCSAIGEPM
;
A
#
# COMPACT_ATOMS: atom_id res chain seq x y z
N MET A 1 38.97 18.37 49.62
CA MET A 1 40.41 18.56 49.92
C MET A 1 40.98 17.21 50.33
N PHE A 2 42.02 16.76 49.60
CA PHE A 2 43.02 15.69 49.83
C PHE A 2 42.53 14.27 50.19
N ALA A 3 42.74 13.17 49.44
CA ALA A 3 43.86 12.59 48.67
C ALA A 3 44.78 11.59 49.45
N ILE A 4 44.65 10.31 49.06
CA ILE A 4 45.67 9.26 48.76
C ILE A 4 46.67 8.77 49.84
N THR A 5 46.74 7.43 50.04
CA THR A 5 47.91 6.47 49.95
C THR A 5 47.60 5.20 50.77
N LEU A 6 47.57 3.94 50.28
CA LEU A 6 48.56 2.98 49.71
C LEU A 6 49.33 2.10 50.73
N THR A 7 49.52 0.81 50.39
CA THR A 7 50.43 -0.28 50.87
C THR A 7 49.92 -1.28 51.92
N ALA A 8 50.38 -2.55 52.02
CA ALA A 8 50.71 -3.68 51.11
C ALA A 8 51.16 -4.90 51.98
N LEU A 9 51.10 -6.12 51.41
CA LEU A 9 51.90 -7.36 51.68
C LEU A 9 51.61 -8.37 52.83
N LEU A 10 51.33 -9.62 52.39
CA LEU A 10 51.92 -10.97 52.69
C LEU A 10 51.68 -11.73 54.02
N GLY A 11 51.42 -13.04 53.88
CA GLY A 11 51.90 -14.05 54.85
C GLY A 11 51.25 -15.46 54.88
N PHE A 12 51.83 -16.41 54.14
CA PHE A 12 52.12 -17.83 54.48
C PHE A 12 51.04 -18.88 54.90
N SER A 13 50.98 -19.96 54.10
CA SER A 13 50.62 -21.38 54.42
C SER A 13 51.82 -22.12 55.10
N PRO A 14 51.91 -23.48 55.26
CA PRO A 14 50.98 -24.62 55.08
C PRO A 14 51.10 -25.76 56.16
N SER A 15 50.30 -26.84 56.07
CA SER A 15 50.56 -28.25 56.49
C SER A 15 49.27 -29.08 56.30
N GLY A 16 49.20 -30.37 55.92
CA GLY A 16 50.15 -31.41 55.51
C GLY A 16 49.38 -32.69 55.08
N SER A 17 49.98 -33.42 54.14
CA SER A 17 49.85 -34.79 53.54
C SER A 17 49.17 -35.92 54.35
N ALA A 18 48.70 -37.10 53.86
CA ALA A 18 48.49 -37.85 52.59
C ALA A 18 47.65 -39.14 52.96
N VAL A 19 46.96 -39.90 52.09
CA VAL A 19 47.42 -41.10 51.33
C VAL A 19 46.28 -41.69 50.43
N GLN A 20 46.62 -42.03 49.16
CA GLN A 20 46.14 -42.98 48.10
C GLN A 20 44.82 -43.80 48.23
N ALA A 21 44.11 -44.24 47.16
CA ALA A 21 44.23 -44.20 45.68
C ALA A 21 42.88 -44.60 45.01
N ALA A 22 42.59 -44.15 43.77
CA ALA A 22 42.04 -44.96 42.67
C ALA A 22 41.77 -44.13 41.39
N SER A 23 42.28 -44.66 40.27
CA SER A 23 41.88 -44.50 38.85
C SER A 23 41.60 -43.10 38.27
N ALA A 24 42.39 -42.78 37.25
CA ALA A 24 42.19 -41.68 36.30
C ALA A 24 40.77 -41.66 35.72
N GLY A 25 40.06 -40.57 35.99
CA GLY A 25 38.95 -40.09 35.19
C GLY A 25 39.36 -38.75 34.60
N ASP A 26 39.35 -38.66 33.28
CA ASP A 26 39.71 -37.48 32.51
C ASP A 26 38.94 -36.24 33.00
N ILE A 27 39.68 -35.28 33.58
CA ILE A 27 39.16 -33.93 33.80
C ILE A 27 39.26 -33.22 32.46
N ALA A 28 38.14 -33.20 31.73
CA ALA A 28 37.94 -32.25 30.65
C ALA A 28 37.96 -30.84 31.25
N THR A 29 39.00 -30.09 30.93
CA THR A 29 39.16 -28.67 31.27
C THR A 29 37.93 -27.86 30.87
N SER A 30 37.32 -27.24 31.86
CA SER A 30 36.18 -26.33 31.79
C SER A 30 36.54 -25.04 31.02
N GLY A 31 36.28 -25.05 29.72
CA GLY A 31 36.33 -23.86 28.88
C GLY A 31 35.17 -22.91 29.20
N ILE A 32 35.51 -21.66 29.54
CA ILE A 32 34.62 -20.57 29.99
C ILE A 32 33.30 -20.51 29.20
N SER A 33 32.18 -20.82 29.86
CA SER A 33 30.82 -20.67 29.31
C SER A 33 30.33 -19.22 29.48
N TYR A 34 30.42 -18.43 28.42
CA TYR A 34 29.89 -17.07 28.41
C TYR A 34 28.36 -17.08 28.54
N SER A 35 27.77 -16.25 29.41
CA SER A 35 26.31 -16.15 29.54
C SER A 35 25.82 -14.71 29.67
N ALA A 36 24.67 -14.44 29.07
CA ALA A 36 24.07 -13.11 29.00
C ALA A 36 22.68 -13.09 29.59
N LEU A 37 22.38 -12.03 30.36
CA LEU A 37 21.04 -11.81 30.91
C LEU A 37 20.06 -11.52 29.78
N ILE A 38 18.96 -12.25 29.76
CA ILE A 38 17.86 -12.00 28.84
C ILE A 38 17.16 -10.70 29.28
N ASN A 39 16.87 -9.79 28.36
CA ASN A 39 16.20 -8.52 28.65
C ASN A 39 14.77 -8.75 29.19
N LYS A 40 14.26 -7.88 30.05
CA LYS A 40 12.91 -8.00 30.65
C LYS A 40 11.77 -7.49 29.74
N PHE A 41 11.91 -7.56 28.42
CA PHE A 41 10.90 -7.00 27.52
C PHE A 41 9.61 -7.81 27.56
N THR A 42 8.48 -7.16 27.85
CA THR A 42 7.15 -7.78 27.75
C THR A 42 6.20 -6.84 27.02
N ASN A 43 5.71 -7.29 25.86
CA ASN A 43 4.72 -6.61 25.02
C ASN A 43 4.09 -7.62 24.04
N THR A 44 3.42 -7.14 22.98
CA THR A 44 2.77 -7.98 21.95
C THR A 44 3.74 -8.93 21.21
N TYR A 45 5.03 -8.60 21.15
CA TYR A 45 6.05 -9.39 20.46
C TYR A 45 6.96 -10.18 21.42
N TRP A 46 7.09 -9.72 22.66
CA TRP A 46 8.02 -10.27 23.65
C TRP A 46 7.31 -10.75 24.92
N LEU A 47 7.77 -11.85 25.50
CA LEU A 47 7.39 -12.31 26.84
C LEU A 47 8.67 -12.51 27.65
N ASN A 48 8.94 -11.63 28.62
CA ASN A 48 10.17 -11.63 29.42
C ASN A 48 11.45 -11.74 28.55
N GLY A 49 11.50 -11.05 27.42
CA GLY A 49 12.63 -11.11 26.48
C GLY A 49 12.71 -12.36 25.62
N SER A 50 11.77 -13.30 25.72
CA SER A 50 11.56 -14.35 24.72
C SER A 50 10.68 -13.84 23.58
N TRP A 51 11.07 -14.14 22.36
CA TRP A 51 10.33 -13.77 21.15
C TRP A 51 9.12 -14.68 20.97
N ARG A 52 7.92 -14.11 20.87
CA ARG A 52 6.68 -14.90 20.85
C ARG A 52 6.47 -15.67 19.55
N ALA A 53 7.13 -15.29 18.45
CA ALA A 53 6.85 -15.85 17.13
C ALA A 53 7.78 -16.98 16.70
N SER A 54 8.92 -17.18 17.36
CA SER A 54 9.92 -18.21 17.04
C SER A 54 10.90 -18.40 18.20
N ALA A 55 11.81 -19.37 18.09
CA ALA A 55 12.84 -19.59 19.10
C ALA A 55 13.87 -18.45 19.11
N GLY A 56 13.62 -17.40 19.89
CA GLY A 56 14.54 -16.29 20.02
C GLY A 56 14.47 -15.65 21.40
N VAL A 57 15.61 -15.13 21.86
CA VAL A 57 15.69 -14.34 23.09
C VAL A 57 16.46 -13.05 22.85
N SER A 58 16.13 -12.01 23.61
CA SER A 58 16.79 -10.71 23.56
C SER A 58 17.81 -10.60 24.68
N VAL A 59 19.05 -10.25 24.38
CA VAL A 59 20.12 -9.89 25.34
C VAL A 59 20.63 -8.47 25.05
N ALA A 60 21.44 -7.86 25.91
CA ALA A 60 22.03 -6.54 25.61
C ALA A 60 22.92 -6.60 24.35
N ALA A 61 22.94 -5.56 23.52
CA ALA A 61 23.84 -5.49 22.35
C ALA A 61 25.27 -5.05 22.74
N SER A 62 25.84 -5.64 23.80
CA SER A 62 27.25 -5.38 24.14
C SER A 62 28.17 -6.03 23.10
N ALA A 63 29.36 -5.45 22.90
CA ALA A 63 30.37 -6.03 22.00
C ALA A 63 30.67 -7.49 22.36
N GLN A 64 30.61 -7.84 23.64
CA GLN A 64 30.83 -9.19 24.13
C GLN A 64 29.67 -10.15 23.78
N ASN A 65 28.41 -9.71 23.88
CA ASN A 65 27.25 -10.52 23.46
C ASN A 65 27.23 -10.74 21.94
N ILE A 66 27.54 -9.71 21.16
CA ILE A 66 27.66 -9.81 19.70
C ILE A 66 28.80 -10.76 19.32
N ALA A 67 29.88 -10.76 20.09
CA ALA A 67 31.00 -11.67 19.87
C ALA A 67 30.71 -13.12 20.29
N ALA A 68 29.82 -13.35 21.24
CA ALA A 68 29.55 -14.67 21.78
C ALA A 68 28.38 -15.39 21.07
N PHE A 69 27.33 -14.68 20.68
CA PHE A 69 26.15 -15.28 20.05
C PHE A 69 26.19 -15.02 18.55
N ARG A 70 26.83 -15.90 17.79
CA ARG A 70 26.91 -15.81 16.33
C ARG A 70 26.19 -17.01 15.71
N VAL A 71 25.84 -16.91 14.43
CA VAL A 71 25.25 -18.05 13.70
C VAL A 71 26.18 -19.26 13.82
N GLY A 72 25.59 -20.43 14.10
CA GLY A 72 26.31 -21.69 14.32
C GLY A 72 26.76 -21.92 15.77
N THR A 73 26.73 -20.91 16.65
CA THR A 73 27.07 -21.09 18.07
C THR A 73 26.03 -21.97 18.77
N SER A 74 26.47 -22.99 19.50
CA SER A 74 25.57 -23.75 20.38
C SER A 74 25.31 -22.97 21.67
N VAL A 75 24.05 -22.86 22.07
CA VAL A 75 23.58 -22.12 23.24
C VAL A 75 22.67 -22.99 24.09
N ARG A 76 22.77 -22.84 25.41
CA ARG A 76 21.92 -23.52 26.39
C ARG A 76 20.88 -22.55 26.94
N THR A 77 19.61 -22.96 26.88
CA THR A 77 18.45 -22.25 27.44
C THR A 77 18.18 -22.67 28.89
N ALA A 78 17.32 -21.93 29.60
CA ALA A 78 17.06 -22.13 31.04
C ALA A 78 16.41 -23.48 31.37
N ASP A 79 15.71 -24.09 30.42
CA ASP A 79 15.16 -25.45 30.49
C ASP A 79 16.22 -26.55 30.25
N GLY A 80 17.47 -26.18 30.07
CA GLY A 80 18.59 -27.10 29.87
C GLY A 80 18.80 -27.57 28.43
N GLN A 81 17.95 -27.16 27.48
CA GLN A 81 18.10 -27.54 26.07
C GLN A 81 19.30 -26.85 25.42
N ILE A 82 19.98 -27.55 24.51
CA ILE A 82 21.07 -27.01 23.71
C ILE A 82 20.61 -26.81 22.28
N ARG A 83 20.70 -25.59 21.79
CA ARG A 83 20.19 -25.14 20.50
C ARG A 83 21.30 -24.42 19.72
N THR A 84 21.26 -24.50 18.40
CA THR A 84 22.19 -23.80 17.51
C THR A 84 21.61 -22.45 17.13
N VAL A 85 22.39 -21.37 17.28
CA VAL A 85 22.01 -20.03 16.84
C VAL A 85 21.89 -20.01 15.31
N THR A 86 20.75 -19.58 14.80
CA THR A 86 20.43 -19.56 13.37
C THR A 86 20.52 -18.16 12.78
N SER A 87 20.27 -17.12 13.58
CA SER A 87 20.47 -15.72 13.17
C SER A 87 20.57 -14.81 14.39
N VAL A 88 21.21 -13.65 14.22
CA VAL A 88 21.26 -12.60 15.23
C VAL A 88 20.89 -11.25 14.64
N LYS A 89 20.16 -10.42 15.38
CA LYS A 89 19.68 -9.10 14.93
C LYS A 89 19.87 -8.04 16.02
N PRO A 90 20.81 -7.10 15.85
CA PRO A 90 20.95 -5.94 16.74
C PRO A 90 19.88 -4.88 16.44
N ALA A 91 19.25 -4.32 17.48
CA ALA A 91 18.32 -3.19 17.38
C ALA A 91 18.20 -2.45 18.72
N SER A 92 18.26 -1.12 18.71
CA SER A 92 17.96 -0.24 19.86
C SER A 92 18.64 -0.65 21.19
N GLY A 93 19.93 -1.01 21.13
CA GLY A 93 20.70 -1.42 22.31
C GLY A 93 20.51 -2.88 22.76
N ALA A 94 19.69 -3.66 22.05
CA ALA A 94 19.47 -5.09 22.29
C ALA A 94 19.91 -5.96 21.10
N LEU A 95 20.34 -7.18 21.38
CA LEU A 95 20.69 -8.21 20.41
C LEU A 95 19.69 -9.35 20.52
N THR A 96 18.92 -9.58 19.46
CA THR A 96 18.04 -10.74 19.38
C THR A 96 18.82 -11.93 18.84
N VAL A 97 18.81 -13.05 19.57
CA VAL A 97 19.47 -14.29 19.20
C VAL A 97 18.42 -15.34 18.88
N PHE A 98 18.29 -15.71 17.60
CA PHE A 98 17.40 -16.78 17.14
C PHE A 98 18.15 -18.10 17.08
N MET A 99 17.45 -19.20 17.36
CA MET A 99 18.03 -20.54 17.43
C MET A 99 17.11 -21.59 16.79
N ASN A 100 17.61 -22.81 16.57
CA ASN A 100 16.80 -23.91 16.06
C ASN A 100 15.78 -24.41 17.11
N GLY A 101 14.75 -25.11 16.63
CA GLY A 101 13.70 -25.68 17.47
C GLY A 101 12.44 -24.81 17.62
N PRO A 102 11.46 -25.27 18.43
CA PRO A 102 10.16 -24.61 18.59
C PRO A 102 10.25 -23.30 19.39
N VAL A 103 9.20 -22.47 19.29
CA VAL A 103 9.03 -21.23 20.06
C VAL A 103 9.35 -21.46 21.53
N LEU A 104 10.10 -20.53 22.14
CA LEU A 104 10.51 -20.61 23.54
C LEU A 104 9.41 -20.07 24.45
N ASP A 105 9.08 -20.82 25.50
CA ASP A 105 8.18 -20.32 26.53
C ASP A 105 8.87 -19.20 27.33
N GLY A 106 8.41 -17.96 27.14
CA GLY A 106 8.96 -16.79 27.82
C GLY A 106 8.76 -16.77 29.34
N ALA A 107 7.83 -17.56 29.89
CA ALA A 107 7.69 -17.70 31.33
C ALA A 107 8.80 -18.58 31.94
N VAL A 108 9.31 -19.54 31.16
CA VAL A 108 10.33 -20.51 31.60
C VAL A 108 11.74 -20.06 31.19
N ILE A 109 11.90 -19.55 29.96
CA ILE A 109 13.20 -19.23 29.37
C ILE A 109 13.57 -17.76 29.52
N GLY A 110 12.59 -16.86 29.61
CA GLY A 110 12.80 -15.42 29.66
C GLY A 110 13.44 -14.91 30.95
N TYR A 111 13.59 -13.59 31.07
CA TYR A 111 14.08 -12.89 32.27
C TYR A 111 13.41 -13.43 33.56
N PRO A 112 14.16 -13.66 34.65
CA PRO A 112 15.54 -13.25 34.90
C PRO A 112 16.62 -14.24 34.45
N ASN A 113 16.28 -15.20 33.58
CA ASN A 113 17.23 -16.23 33.15
C ASN A 113 18.28 -15.71 32.14
N ARG A 114 19.30 -16.53 31.90
CA ARG A 114 20.43 -16.22 31.01
C ARG A 114 20.50 -17.20 29.85
N LEU A 115 20.88 -16.68 28.68
CA LEU A 115 21.32 -17.52 27.57
C LEU A 115 22.83 -17.77 27.71
N SER A 116 23.25 -19.03 27.66
CA SER A 116 24.66 -19.40 27.85
C SER A 116 25.23 -20.04 26.59
N VAL A 117 26.45 -19.71 26.19
CA VAL A 117 27.18 -20.46 25.15
C VAL A 117 27.49 -21.86 25.68
N SER A 118 27.27 -22.86 24.85
CA SER A 118 27.51 -24.27 25.17
C SER A 118 28.65 -24.81 24.31
N ASN A 119 29.58 -25.53 24.93
CA ASN A 119 30.67 -26.24 24.25
C ASN A 119 30.23 -27.63 23.76
N VAL A 120 28.97 -27.99 24.00
CA VAL A 120 28.37 -29.22 23.52
C VAL A 120 27.49 -28.85 22.32
N ALA A 121 27.64 -29.58 21.22
CA ALA A 121 26.83 -29.37 20.02
C ALA A 121 25.34 -29.60 20.34
N SER A 122 24.46 -28.84 19.69
CA SER A 122 23.01 -29.03 19.82
C SER A 122 22.62 -30.48 19.50
N THR A 123 21.76 -31.06 20.34
CA THR A 123 21.13 -32.36 20.10
C THR A 123 19.87 -32.24 19.24
N MET A 124 19.47 -31.02 18.89
CA MET A 124 18.35 -30.78 17.98
C MET A 124 18.85 -30.78 16.53
N PRO A 125 18.19 -31.51 15.62
CA PRO A 125 18.61 -31.57 14.22
C PRO A 125 18.69 -30.15 13.63
N THR A 126 19.88 -29.78 13.15
CA THR A 126 20.01 -28.81 12.06
C THR A 126 19.56 -29.49 10.77
N ALA A 127 18.85 -28.77 9.89
CA ALA A 127 18.41 -29.31 8.61
C ALA A 127 19.61 -29.88 7.81
N PRO A 128 19.46 -30.99 7.06
CA PRO A 128 20.60 -31.73 6.53
C PRO A 128 21.22 -31.05 5.29
N ASP A 129 22.56 -31.10 5.20
CA ASP A 129 23.34 -30.85 3.99
C ASP A 129 23.34 -32.10 3.07
N GLU A 130 23.42 -31.86 1.75
CA GLU A 130 23.22 -32.82 0.65
C GLU A 130 24.56 -33.49 0.21
N PRO A 131 24.59 -34.78 -0.22
CA PRO A 131 25.82 -35.46 -0.68
C PRO A 131 26.03 -35.45 -2.22
N ASP A 132 27.30 -35.53 -2.64
CA ASP A 132 27.83 -35.40 -4.02
C ASP A 132 27.57 -36.59 -5.00
N GLU A 133 27.23 -36.21 -6.26
CA GLU A 133 27.63 -36.67 -7.65
C GLU A 133 27.51 -38.16 -8.11
N VAL A 134 26.99 -38.60 -9.31
CA VAL A 134 27.27 -38.35 -10.79
C VAL A 134 26.27 -39.21 -11.68
N PRO A 135 26.00 -39.06 -13.04
CA PRO A 135 25.94 -37.93 -14.00
C PRO A 135 24.64 -37.77 -14.87
N ALA A 136 24.33 -36.50 -15.20
CA ALA A 136 23.72 -35.81 -16.38
C ALA A 136 22.78 -36.50 -17.42
N PRO A 137 21.72 -35.78 -17.90
CA PRO A 137 21.89 -34.65 -18.82
C PRO A 137 21.40 -33.27 -18.30
N THR A 138 21.93 -32.22 -18.92
CA THR A 138 21.91 -30.74 -18.68
C THR A 138 20.71 -30.13 -17.91
N PRO A 139 20.93 -29.16 -16.98
CA PRO A 139 20.04 -28.94 -15.84
C PRO A 139 18.87 -27.97 -16.11
N HIS A 140 17.65 -28.43 -15.81
CA HIS A 140 16.51 -27.56 -15.52
C HIS A 140 16.72 -26.94 -14.14
N TYR A 141 16.98 -25.63 -14.06
CA TYR A 141 17.10 -25.01 -12.76
C TYR A 141 15.74 -24.95 -12.06
N ALA A 142 15.65 -25.59 -10.89
CA ALA A 142 14.43 -25.65 -10.10
C ALA A 142 14.73 -25.47 -8.62
N ALA A 143 13.94 -24.64 -7.94
CA ALA A 143 14.14 -24.33 -6.53
C ALA A 143 12.96 -24.80 -5.67
N LEU A 144 13.29 -25.35 -4.51
CA LEU A 144 12.30 -25.78 -3.53
C LEU A 144 11.51 -24.58 -2.99
N ILE A 145 10.19 -24.70 -3.00
CA ILE A 145 9.31 -23.70 -2.41
C ILE A 145 9.41 -23.82 -0.88
N ASN A 146 9.57 -22.72 -0.16
CA ASN A 146 9.66 -22.67 1.29
C ASN A 146 8.37 -23.20 1.95
N LYS A 147 8.44 -23.83 3.13
CA LYS A 147 7.26 -24.39 3.82
C LYS A 147 6.46 -23.35 4.65
N PHE A 148 6.39 -22.09 4.21
CA PHE A 148 5.73 -21.05 5.00
C PHE A 148 4.20 -21.25 5.04
N THR A 149 3.64 -21.46 6.23
CA THR A 149 2.19 -21.44 6.43
C THR A 149 1.82 -20.46 7.54
N ASN A 150 1.12 -19.39 7.17
CA ASN A 150 0.61 -18.35 8.07
C ASN A 150 -0.57 -17.62 7.40
N ALA A 151 -0.95 -16.43 7.91
CA ALA A 151 -2.04 -15.63 7.35
C ALA A 151 -1.80 -15.19 5.89
N TYR A 152 -0.55 -15.16 5.44
CA TYR A 152 -0.15 -14.70 4.11
C TYR A 152 0.32 -15.83 3.19
N TRP A 153 0.86 -16.91 3.77
CA TRP A 153 1.41 -18.04 3.03
C TRP A 153 0.67 -19.34 3.35
N LEU A 154 0.48 -20.21 2.35
CA LEU A 154 0.02 -21.59 2.50
C LEU A 154 1.06 -22.50 1.83
N ASN A 155 1.83 -23.23 2.62
CA ASN A 155 2.98 -24.05 2.16
C ASN A 155 3.90 -23.28 1.20
N GLY A 156 4.19 -22.02 1.48
CA GLY A 156 5.03 -21.17 0.63
C GLY A 156 4.37 -20.64 -0.63
N SER A 157 3.10 -20.97 -0.89
CA SER A 157 2.27 -20.24 -1.86
C SER A 157 1.68 -19.00 -1.21
N TRP A 158 1.73 -17.87 -1.89
CA TRP A 158 1.16 -16.61 -1.44
C TRP A 158 -0.37 -16.68 -1.56
N ARG A 159 -1.08 -16.36 -0.47
CA ARG A 159 -2.54 -16.52 -0.42
C ARG A 159 -3.29 -15.42 -1.18
N ALA A 160 -2.66 -14.27 -1.44
CA ALA A 160 -3.35 -13.11 -2.01
C ALA A 160 -3.21 -12.99 -3.54
N SER A 161 -2.24 -13.67 -4.15
CA SER A 161 -1.98 -13.65 -5.60
C SER A 161 -1.08 -14.84 -6.01
N ALA A 162 -0.87 -15.03 -7.30
CA ALA A 162 0.04 -16.07 -7.79
C ALA A 162 1.49 -15.75 -7.39
N GLY A 163 1.97 -16.41 -6.34
CA GLY A 163 3.35 -16.27 -5.93
C GLY A 163 3.78 -17.44 -5.07
N VAL A 164 5.07 -17.76 -5.13
CA VAL A 164 5.68 -18.76 -4.27
C VAL A 164 6.95 -18.19 -3.64
N SER A 165 7.30 -18.67 -2.47
CA SER A 165 8.53 -18.28 -1.79
C SER A 165 9.59 -19.35 -2.01
N VAL A 166 10.79 -19.00 -2.46
CA VAL A 166 11.97 -19.88 -2.53
C VAL A 166 13.09 -19.31 -1.67
N ALA A 167 14.20 -20.03 -1.44
CA ALA A 167 15.33 -19.47 -0.67
C ALA A 167 15.97 -18.27 -1.41
N ALA A 168 16.43 -17.24 -0.70
CA ALA A 168 17.15 -16.12 -1.31
C ALA A 168 18.64 -16.44 -1.50
N THR A 169 18.96 -17.50 -2.26
CA THR A 169 20.33 -17.78 -2.70
C THR A 169 20.69 -16.91 -3.90
N GLU A 170 21.99 -16.65 -4.11
CA GLU A 170 22.46 -15.93 -5.30
C GLU A 170 22.00 -16.63 -6.59
N GLN A 171 21.96 -17.96 -6.60
CA GLN A 171 21.49 -18.76 -7.72
C GLN A 171 19.98 -18.58 -7.98
N ASN A 172 19.14 -18.56 -6.94
CA ASN A 172 17.70 -18.30 -7.08
C ASN A 172 17.43 -16.87 -7.54
N ALA A 173 18.19 -15.89 -7.03
CA ALA A 173 18.07 -14.50 -7.42
C ALA A 173 18.50 -14.24 -8.88
N ALA A 174 19.52 -14.97 -9.36
CA ALA A 174 19.97 -14.90 -10.75
C ALA A 174 19.02 -15.63 -11.71
N ALA A 175 18.39 -16.72 -11.25
CA ALA A 175 17.55 -17.57 -12.07
C ALA A 175 16.09 -17.05 -12.18
N PHE A 176 15.47 -16.72 -11.04
CA PHE A 176 14.10 -16.22 -11.01
C PHE A 176 14.12 -14.70 -11.11
N VAL A 177 14.14 -14.21 -12.33
CA VAL A 177 14.08 -12.77 -12.66
C VAL A 177 12.76 -12.45 -13.34
N VAL A 178 12.35 -11.18 -13.28
CA VAL A 178 11.14 -10.71 -13.96
C VAL A 178 11.23 -10.98 -15.45
N GLY A 179 10.15 -11.50 -16.04
CA GLY A 179 10.06 -11.92 -17.43
C GLY A 179 10.49 -13.37 -17.69
N ALA A 180 11.14 -14.05 -16.75
CA ALA A 180 11.46 -15.46 -16.90
C ALA A 180 10.20 -16.32 -16.78
N THR A 181 10.14 -17.38 -17.58
CA THR A 181 9.04 -18.33 -17.58
C THR A 181 9.33 -19.48 -16.61
N VAL A 182 8.37 -19.83 -15.77
CA VAL A 182 8.45 -20.88 -14.77
C VAL A 182 7.31 -21.87 -14.90
N ARG A 183 7.55 -23.11 -14.49
CA ARG A 183 6.54 -24.17 -14.38
C ARG A 183 6.24 -24.47 -12.92
N THR A 184 4.97 -24.44 -12.57
CA THR A 184 4.43 -24.82 -11.26
C THR A 184 4.12 -26.32 -11.20
N ALA A 185 3.92 -26.85 -9.99
CA ALA A 185 3.75 -28.30 -9.78
C ALA A 185 2.48 -28.88 -10.41
N ASP A 186 1.46 -28.04 -10.62
CA ASP A 186 0.23 -28.37 -11.35
C ASP A 186 0.43 -28.40 -12.88
N GLY A 187 1.67 -28.22 -13.35
CA GLY A 187 2.06 -28.28 -14.76
C GLY A 187 1.88 -26.97 -15.52
N GLN A 188 1.32 -25.94 -14.90
CA GLN A 188 1.12 -24.64 -15.54
C GLN A 188 2.43 -23.90 -15.77
N VAL A 189 2.47 -23.17 -16.87
CA VAL A 189 3.60 -22.33 -17.27
C VAL A 189 3.19 -20.88 -17.07
N ARG A 190 3.99 -20.13 -16.32
CA ARG A 190 3.68 -18.77 -15.89
C ARG A 190 4.91 -17.87 -16.04
N THR A 191 4.69 -16.59 -16.24
CA THR A 191 5.74 -15.58 -16.37
C THR A 191 5.92 -14.87 -15.05
N ILE A 192 7.16 -14.78 -14.58
CA ILE A 192 7.49 -14.04 -13.36
C ILE A 192 7.25 -12.55 -13.59
N THR A 193 6.41 -11.95 -12.76
CA THR A 193 6.04 -10.52 -12.83
C THR A 193 6.75 -9.69 -11.77
N SER A 194 7.13 -10.30 -10.64
CA SER A 194 7.87 -9.60 -9.58
C SER A 194 8.66 -10.57 -8.73
N VAL A 195 9.82 -10.13 -8.25
CA VAL A 195 10.69 -10.92 -7.38
C VAL A 195 11.12 -10.03 -6.22
N LYS A 196 10.75 -10.41 -4.99
CA LYS A 196 10.99 -9.60 -3.79
C LYS A 196 11.80 -10.38 -2.76
N PRO A 197 13.02 -9.96 -2.43
CA PRO A 197 13.76 -10.54 -1.32
C PRO A 197 13.12 -10.11 0.01
N ALA A 198 12.93 -11.07 0.92
CA ALA A 198 12.40 -10.82 2.26
C ALA A 198 12.93 -11.87 3.23
N SER A 199 13.68 -11.43 4.26
CA SER A 199 14.09 -12.27 5.39
C SER A 199 14.71 -13.64 5.01
N GLY A 200 15.63 -13.66 4.04
CA GLY A 200 16.32 -14.90 3.60
C GLY A 200 15.53 -15.75 2.58
N ALA A 201 14.36 -15.28 2.17
CA ALA A 201 13.55 -15.88 1.11
C ALA A 201 13.37 -14.91 -0.06
N LEU A 202 13.15 -15.46 -1.23
CA LEU A 202 12.83 -14.77 -2.46
C LEU A 202 11.37 -15.06 -2.80
N SER A 203 10.52 -14.04 -2.72
CA SER A 203 9.12 -14.16 -3.13
C SER A 203 9.03 -13.95 -4.63
N VAL A 204 8.69 -14.99 -5.36
CA VAL A 204 8.58 -15.00 -6.83
C VAL A 204 7.10 -14.95 -7.19
N PHE A 205 6.63 -13.81 -7.65
CA PHE A 205 5.27 -13.58 -8.11
C PHE A 205 5.19 -13.74 -9.63
N MET A 206 4.06 -14.25 -10.10
CA MET A 206 3.83 -14.60 -11.49
C MET A 206 2.43 -14.19 -11.95
N ASP A 207 2.15 -14.29 -13.24
CA ASP A 207 0.84 -14.01 -13.82
C ASP A 207 -0.20 -15.10 -13.48
N GLY A 208 -1.48 -14.75 -13.67
CA GLY A 208 -2.61 -15.65 -13.47
C GLY A 208 -3.18 -15.67 -12.05
N PRO A 209 -4.16 -16.57 -11.80
CA PRO A 209 -4.89 -16.63 -10.54
C PRO A 209 -4.05 -17.17 -9.39
N VAL A 210 -4.48 -16.90 -8.14
CA VAL A 210 -3.85 -17.41 -6.89
C VAL A 210 -3.54 -18.90 -7.01
N LEU A 211 -2.34 -19.29 -6.56
CA LEU A 211 -1.89 -20.67 -6.57
C LEU A 211 -2.41 -21.41 -5.34
N ASP A 212 -3.04 -22.56 -5.53
CA ASP A 212 -3.40 -23.43 -4.40
C ASP A 212 -2.13 -23.94 -3.72
N GLY A 213 -1.88 -23.47 -2.50
CA GLY A 213 -0.70 -23.85 -1.72
C GLY A 213 -0.66 -25.32 -1.33
N ASN A 214 -1.78 -26.05 -1.35
CA ASN A 214 -1.75 -27.49 -1.13
C ASN A 214 -1.33 -28.28 -2.39
N LEU A 215 -1.54 -27.71 -3.57
CA LEU A 215 -1.21 -28.34 -4.85
C LEU A 215 0.17 -27.91 -5.37
N VAL A 216 0.49 -26.62 -5.27
CA VAL A 216 1.69 -25.99 -5.87
C VAL A 216 2.76 -25.66 -4.83
N GLY A 217 2.39 -25.47 -3.57
CA GLY A 217 3.33 -25.14 -2.49
C GLY A 217 4.28 -26.28 -2.12
N TYR A 218 5.10 -26.08 -1.07
CA TYR A 218 5.98 -27.09 -0.48
C TYR A 218 5.24 -28.43 -0.30
N PRO A 219 5.88 -29.57 -0.64
CA PRO A 219 7.30 -29.76 -0.95
C PRO A 219 7.68 -29.61 -2.43
N ASN A 220 6.84 -28.98 -3.25
CA ASN A 220 7.13 -28.85 -4.68
C ASN A 220 8.20 -27.80 -5.00
N LYS A 221 8.74 -27.87 -6.23
CA LYS A 221 9.74 -26.93 -6.76
C LYS A 221 9.14 -26.00 -7.81
N LEU A 222 9.63 -24.77 -7.87
CA LEU A 222 9.41 -23.87 -9.00
C LEU A 222 10.54 -24.07 -10.00
N SER A 223 10.22 -24.39 -11.26
CA SER A 223 11.22 -24.75 -12.28
C SER A 223 11.27 -23.71 -13.40
N LEU A 224 12.45 -23.28 -13.84
CA LEU A 224 12.59 -22.45 -15.03
C LEU A 224 12.26 -23.23 -16.31
N VAL A 225 11.59 -22.56 -17.24
CA VAL A 225 11.35 -23.04 -18.60
C VAL A 225 12.24 -22.22 -19.53
N ASN A 226 13.31 -22.82 -20.06
CA ASN A 226 14.11 -22.15 -21.09
C ASN A 226 13.34 -22.12 -22.41
N ALA A 227 13.46 -21.00 -23.13
CA ALA A 227 13.07 -20.90 -24.52
C ALA A 227 13.79 -21.97 -25.36
N ALA A 228 13.06 -22.61 -26.27
CA ALA A 228 13.63 -23.58 -27.18
C ALA A 228 14.77 -22.93 -27.98
N THR A 229 15.94 -23.59 -27.99
CA THR A 229 17.01 -23.32 -28.95
C THR A 229 16.46 -23.45 -30.36
N THR A 230 16.49 -22.35 -31.11
CA THR A 230 16.17 -22.32 -32.53
C THR A 230 17.25 -23.04 -33.33
N LEU A 231 16.86 -24.07 -34.08
CA LEU A 231 17.58 -24.58 -35.25
C LEU A 231 17.06 -23.84 -36.51
N PRO A 232 17.87 -23.68 -37.58
CA PRO A 232 17.61 -22.69 -38.61
C PRO A 232 16.49 -23.09 -39.61
N ASP A 233 15.74 -22.04 -39.95
CA ASP A 233 14.80 -21.78 -41.04
C ASP A 233 14.21 -22.91 -41.89
N THR A 234 12.87 -22.94 -41.89
CA THR A 234 12.08 -23.20 -43.10
C THR A 234 10.99 -22.12 -43.18
N PRO A 235 10.81 -21.42 -44.32
CA PRO A 235 10.04 -20.20 -44.35
C PRO A 235 8.54 -20.50 -44.30
N SER A 236 7.84 -19.92 -43.33
CA SER A 236 6.38 -19.89 -43.34
C SER A 236 5.87 -18.57 -42.80
N ALA A 237 5.27 -17.80 -43.72
CA ALA A 237 4.30 -16.71 -43.61
C ALA A 237 4.50 -15.59 -42.55
N PRO A 238 4.15 -14.33 -42.87
CA PRO A 238 4.37 -13.21 -41.96
C PRO A 238 3.47 -13.35 -40.73
N ILE A 239 4.08 -13.60 -39.58
CA ILE A 239 3.43 -13.52 -38.27
C ILE A 239 3.63 -12.08 -37.78
N THR A 240 2.52 -11.36 -37.68
CA THR A 240 2.45 -10.05 -37.05
C THR A 240 2.91 -10.19 -35.59
N GLU A 241 3.99 -9.50 -35.24
CA GLU A 241 4.55 -9.44 -33.90
C GLU A 241 3.49 -8.86 -32.94
N LEU A 242 2.96 -9.70 -32.05
CA LEU A 242 2.10 -9.24 -30.94
C LEU A 242 3.03 -8.72 -29.84
N THR A 243 3.25 -7.41 -29.86
CA THR A 243 3.83 -6.67 -28.74
C THR A 243 3.04 -7.01 -27.46
N PRO A 244 3.68 -7.46 -26.36
CA PRO A 244 2.98 -7.57 -25.09
C PRO A 244 2.40 -6.20 -24.72
N PRO A 245 1.17 -6.12 -24.18
CA PRO A 245 0.58 -4.84 -23.84
C PRO A 245 1.51 -4.16 -22.83
N ALA A 246 1.95 -2.94 -23.17
CA ALA A 246 2.58 -2.07 -22.21
C ALA A 246 1.66 -2.01 -20.98
N THR A 247 2.19 -2.28 -19.79
CA THR A 247 1.47 -1.96 -18.56
C THR A 247 1.29 -0.45 -18.57
N GLU A 248 0.11 0.03 -18.96
CA GLU A 248 -0.17 1.45 -19.06
C GLU A 248 0.12 2.10 -17.70
N PRO A 249 0.98 3.14 -17.66
CA PRO A 249 1.32 3.79 -16.39
C PRO A 249 0.05 4.30 -15.71
N VAL A 250 0.01 4.16 -14.38
CA VAL A 250 -1.11 4.64 -13.57
C VAL A 250 -1.30 6.13 -13.81
N GLN A 251 -2.53 6.52 -14.14
CA GLN A 251 -2.91 7.90 -14.39
C GLN A 251 -2.99 8.65 -13.05
N LEU A 252 -1.94 9.40 -12.71
CA LEU A 252 -1.84 10.14 -11.45
C LEU A 252 -2.32 11.59 -11.54
N VAL A 253 -2.42 12.15 -12.75
CA VAL A 253 -2.88 13.52 -12.95
C VAL A 253 -4.08 13.52 -13.87
N GLY A 254 -5.15 14.14 -13.41
CA GLY A 254 -6.40 14.26 -14.12
C GLY A 254 -6.99 15.66 -13.99
N VAL A 255 -8.22 15.80 -14.48
CA VAL A 255 -8.96 17.07 -14.47
C VAL A 255 -10.39 16.86 -13.99
N ALA A 256 -10.93 17.81 -13.22
CA ALA A 256 -12.36 17.87 -12.96
C ALA A 256 -13.04 18.48 -14.19
N LEU A 257 -13.81 17.69 -14.95
CA LEU A 257 -14.64 18.19 -16.04
C LEU A 257 -16.01 18.55 -15.51
N SER A 258 -16.17 19.81 -15.11
CA SER A 258 -17.40 20.31 -14.50
C SER A 258 -18.39 20.85 -15.54
N GLY A 259 -19.54 21.28 -15.03
CA GLY A 259 -20.66 21.82 -15.79
C GLY A 259 -21.97 21.13 -15.42
N ALA A 260 -21.95 19.82 -15.16
CA ALA A 260 -23.16 19.05 -14.84
C ALA A 260 -23.67 19.32 -13.42
N ALA A 261 -22.80 19.85 -12.55
CA ALA A 261 -23.15 20.34 -11.22
C ALA A 261 -23.53 21.85 -11.16
N PHE A 262 -23.48 22.59 -12.28
CA PHE A 262 -23.74 24.04 -12.28
C PHE A 262 -25.20 24.38 -12.00
N GLY A 263 -25.47 25.64 -11.62
CA GLY A 263 -26.82 26.12 -11.35
C GLY A 263 -27.55 25.42 -10.19
N PRO A 264 -26.91 25.17 -9.02
CA PRO A 264 -27.56 24.49 -7.89
C PRO A 264 -28.70 25.30 -7.25
N SER A 265 -28.88 26.57 -7.62
CA SER A 265 -30.02 27.39 -7.21
C SER A 265 -31.31 27.10 -7.98
N VAL A 266 -31.24 26.38 -9.11
CA VAL A 266 -32.38 26.01 -9.96
C VAL A 266 -32.39 24.50 -10.14
N LEU A 267 -33.22 23.82 -9.35
CA LEU A 267 -33.30 22.36 -9.29
C LEU A 267 -34.68 21.86 -9.76
N PRO A 268 -34.75 20.82 -10.61
CA PRO A 268 -33.62 20.12 -11.24
C PRO A 268 -32.90 20.97 -12.31
N GLY A 269 -33.53 22.05 -12.78
CA GLY A 269 -33.00 22.91 -13.83
C GLY A 269 -33.05 22.26 -15.21
N LYS A 270 -32.58 22.97 -16.24
CA LYS A 270 -32.60 22.53 -17.64
C LYS A 270 -31.18 22.42 -18.22
N HIS A 271 -30.87 21.28 -18.81
CA HIS A 271 -29.61 21.06 -19.55
C HIS A 271 -29.51 22.06 -20.72
N GLY A 272 -28.32 22.61 -20.96
CA GLY A 272 -28.11 23.66 -21.95
C GLY A 272 -28.64 25.04 -21.53
N THR A 273 -29.12 25.19 -20.29
CA THR A 273 -29.48 26.51 -19.72
C THR A 273 -28.88 26.72 -18.33
N ASN A 274 -29.17 25.84 -17.38
CA ASN A 274 -28.71 25.96 -15.99
C ASN A 274 -27.42 25.17 -15.73
N TYR A 275 -27.22 24.10 -16.50
CA TYR A 275 -26.05 23.22 -16.43
C TYR A 275 -25.78 22.62 -17.81
N ILE A 276 -24.61 22.03 -17.97
CA ILE A 276 -24.14 21.48 -19.24
C ILE A 276 -23.26 20.26 -18.96
N TYR A 277 -23.29 19.25 -19.83
CA TYR A 277 -22.32 18.16 -19.77
C TYR A 277 -21.17 18.46 -20.75
N PRO A 278 -19.91 18.11 -20.42
CA PRO A 278 -18.79 18.31 -21.33
C PRO A 278 -19.03 17.62 -22.67
N ALA A 279 -18.77 18.34 -23.77
CA ALA A 279 -18.80 17.77 -25.11
C ALA A 279 -17.61 16.83 -25.36
N GLU A 280 -17.69 15.99 -26.40
CA GLU A 280 -16.63 15.06 -26.79
C GLU A 280 -15.25 15.75 -26.92
N SER A 281 -15.23 16.98 -27.43
CA SER A 281 -14.02 17.76 -27.64
C SER A 281 -13.18 17.93 -26.37
N TYR A 282 -13.81 17.99 -25.18
CA TYR A 282 -13.08 18.11 -23.91
C TYR A 282 -12.38 16.79 -23.55
N TYR A 283 -13.09 15.65 -23.63
CA TYR A 283 -12.50 14.33 -23.39
C TYR A 283 -11.35 14.05 -24.34
N LYS A 284 -11.54 14.35 -25.64
CA LYS A 284 -10.48 14.24 -26.65
C LYS A 284 -9.27 15.12 -26.31
N LYS A 285 -9.50 16.41 -26.06
CA LYS A 285 -8.43 17.39 -25.78
C LYS A 285 -7.54 16.94 -24.63
N TYR A 286 -8.14 16.58 -23.49
CA TYR A 286 -7.36 16.20 -22.32
C TYR A 286 -6.71 14.83 -22.45
N ALA A 287 -7.37 13.87 -23.11
CA ALA A 287 -6.78 12.57 -23.40
C ALA A 287 -5.53 12.68 -24.31
N GLU A 288 -5.58 13.50 -25.35
CA GLU A 288 -4.45 13.79 -26.25
C GLU A 288 -3.28 14.48 -25.55
N GLN A 289 -3.55 15.12 -24.41
CA GLN A 289 -2.56 15.78 -23.55
C GLN A 289 -2.02 14.85 -22.44
N GLY A 290 -2.46 13.59 -22.40
CA GLY A 290 -2.07 12.60 -21.39
C GLY A 290 -2.91 12.64 -20.10
N LEU A 291 -3.90 13.53 -19.99
CA LEU A 291 -4.77 13.68 -18.82
C LEU A 291 -5.98 12.74 -18.97
N LYS A 292 -5.78 11.44 -18.73
CA LYS A 292 -6.79 10.39 -18.95
C LYS A 292 -7.59 9.99 -17.70
N LEU A 293 -7.52 10.78 -16.63
CA LEU A 293 -8.35 10.65 -15.44
C LEU A 293 -9.27 11.88 -15.34
N VAL A 294 -10.57 11.65 -15.21
CA VAL A 294 -11.59 12.70 -15.08
C VAL A 294 -12.38 12.52 -13.80
N ARG A 295 -12.59 13.61 -13.06
CA ARG A 295 -13.63 13.71 -12.04
C ARG A 295 -14.83 14.45 -12.65
N LEU A 296 -16.02 13.86 -12.61
CA LEU A 296 -17.24 14.40 -13.23
C LEU A 296 -18.28 14.74 -12.15
N PRO A 297 -18.35 16.00 -11.71
CA PRO A 297 -19.37 16.47 -10.77
C PRO A 297 -20.78 16.43 -11.35
N PHE A 298 -21.75 15.88 -10.60
CA PHE A 298 -23.18 15.90 -10.90
C PHE A 298 -24.00 16.18 -9.62
N LEU A 299 -25.26 16.61 -9.74
CA LEU A 299 -26.13 16.84 -8.57
C LEU A 299 -27.09 15.67 -8.32
N TRP A 300 -27.24 15.30 -7.04
CA TRP A 300 -28.20 14.30 -6.58
C TRP A 300 -29.64 14.65 -6.99
N GLU A 301 -30.05 15.90 -6.79
CA GLU A 301 -31.39 16.39 -7.10
C GLU A 301 -31.75 16.31 -8.59
N ARG A 302 -30.74 16.15 -9.46
CA ARG A 302 -30.93 15.91 -10.88
C ARG A 302 -31.09 14.43 -11.17
N ILE A 303 -30.13 13.61 -10.73
CA ILE A 303 -30.15 12.17 -11.04
C ILE A 303 -31.30 11.44 -10.33
N GLN A 304 -31.77 11.93 -9.19
CA GLN A 304 -32.95 11.42 -8.49
C GLN A 304 -33.74 12.60 -7.89
N PRO A 305 -34.68 13.20 -8.65
CA PRO A 305 -35.46 14.37 -8.20
C PRO A 305 -36.41 14.09 -7.03
N GLN A 306 -36.78 12.82 -6.81
CA GLN A 306 -37.58 12.38 -5.67
C GLN A 306 -36.92 11.18 -5.02
N LEU A 307 -36.65 11.28 -3.71
CA LEU A 307 -36.03 10.21 -2.94
C LEU A 307 -36.75 8.88 -3.13
N ASP A 308 -35.94 7.82 -3.20
CA ASP A 308 -36.40 6.43 -3.25
C ASP A 308 -37.22 6.02 -4.47
N THR A 309 -37.39 6.92 -5.44
CA THR A 309 -37.93 6.62 -6.79
C THR A 309 -36.82 6.22 -7.77
N GLU A 310 -37.20 5.91 -9.01
CA GLU A 310 -36.23 5.64 -10.08
C GLU A 310 -35.34 6.85 -10.37
N LEU A 311 -34.18 6.59 -10.95
CA LEU A 311 -33.31 7.66 -11.44
C LEU A 311 -34.00 8.39 -12.59
N ASP A 312 -33.76 9.71 -12.70
CA ASP A 312 -34.24 10.48 -13.84
C ASP A 312 -33.59 9.97 -15.13
N ALA A 313 -34.42 9.49 -16.05
CA ALA A 313 -33.96 8.83 -17.27
C ALA A 313 -33.15 9.78 -18.18
N ALA A 314 -33.50 11.08 -18.21
CA ALA A 314 -32.79 12.05 -19.03
C ALA A 314 -31.40 12.36 -18.45
N GLN A 315 -31.28 12.48 -17.12
CA GLN A 315 -29.98 12.65 -16.46
C GLN A 315 -29.10 11.42 -16.58
N LEU A 316 -29.69 10.23 -16.38
CA LEU A 316 -28.96 8.99 -16.53
C LEU A 316 -28.41 8.83 -17.96
N ALA A 317 -29.19 9.23 -18.98
CA ALA A 317 -28.73 9.23 -20.37
C ALA A 317 -27.57 10.21 -20.61
N LEU A 318 -27.62 11.42 -20.04
CA LEU A 318 -26.53 12.40 -20.17
C LEU A 318 -25.24 11.95 -19.46
N LEU A 319 -25.38 11.35 -18.28
CA LEU A 319 -24.25 10.80 -17.52
C LEU A 319 -23.64 9.60 -18.28
N THR A 320 -24.47 8.69 -18.79
CA THR A 320 -24.02 7.54 -19.59
C THR A 320 -23.32 8.01 -20.87
N GLN A 321 -23.88 8.98 -21.59
CA GLN A 321 -23.23 9.58 -22.75
C GLN A 321 -21.86 10.15 -22.40
N SER A 322 -21.71 10.80 -21.24
CA SER A 322 -20.41 11.32 -20.79
C SER A 322 -19.40 10.21 -20.55
N LEU A 323 -19.83 9.07 -20.00
CA LEU A 323 -19.00 7.89 -19.85
C LEU A 323 -18.65 7.27 -21.22
N ASP A 324 -19.57 7.22 -22.18
CA ASP A 324 -19.31 6.74 -23.55
C ASP A 324 -18.24 7.59 -24.25
N LEU A 325 -18.34 8.92 -24.12
CA LEU A 325 -17.37 9.87 -24.65
C LEU A 325 -16.00 9.68 -23.99
N ALA A 326 -15.96 9.47 -22.67
CA ALA A 326 -14.73 9.15 -21.97
C ALA A 326 -14.12 7.83 -22.47
N HIS A 327 -14.94 6.78 -22.62
CA HIS A 327 -14.48 5.48 -23.09
C HIS A 327 -13.85 5.56 -24.47
N LYS A 328 -14.47 6.29 -25.40
CA LYS A 328 -13.99 6.51 -26.77
C LYS A 328 -12.57 7.08 -26.82
N HIS A 329 -12.18 7.88 -25.81
CA HIS A 329 -10.87 8.52 -25.71
C HIS A 329 -9.95 7.89 -24.65
N GLY A 330 -10.30 6.69 -24.16
CA GLY A 330 -9.49 5.97 -23.17
C GLY A 330 -9.40 6.67 -21.81
N VAL A 331 -10.40 7.50 -21.49
CA VAL A 331 -10.49 8.26 -20.23
C VAL A 331 -11.24 7.44 -19.18
N LYS A 332 -10.73 7.44 -17.96
CA LYS A 332 -11.37 6.88 -16.77
C LYS A 332 -12.08 7.98 -15.97
N VAL A 333 -13.30 7.72 -15.51
CA VAL A 333 -14.17 8.72 -14.87
C VAL A 333 -14.50 8.34 -13.43
N VAL A 334 -14.21 9.24 -12.51
CA VAL A 334 -14.75 9.24 -11.14
C VAL A 334 -16.01 10.10 -11.15
N LEU A 335 -17.17 9.51 -10.83
CA LEU A 335 -18.40 10.27 -10.69
C LEU A 335 -18.44 10.94 -9.33
N ASP A 336 -18.73 12.23 -9.27
CA ASP A 336 -18.75 12.98 -8.01
C ASP A 336 -20.17 13.52 -7.73
N MET A 337 -20.82 13.01 -6.68
CA MET A 337 -22.09 13.57 -6.22
C MET A 337 -21.83 14.87 -5.46
N HIS A 338 -22.02 15.99 -6.16
CA HIS A 338 -21.50 17.30 -5.77
C HIS A 338 -22.42 18.06 -4.80
N ASN A 339 -22.69 17.47 -3.63
CA ASN A 339 -23.87 17.77 -2.82
C ASN A 339 -23.63 18.23 -1.37
N TYR A 340 -22.40 18.28 -0.87
CA TYR A 340 -22.07 18.90 0.43
C TYR A 340 -22.91 18.34 1.60
N TYR A 341 -23.11 17.02 1.62
CA TYR A 341 -23.93 16.28 2.58
C TYR A 341 -25.42 16.63 2.60
N ARG A 342 -25.95 17.20 1.50
CA ARG A 342 -27.32 17.73 1.44
C ARG A 342 -28.07 17.31 0.18
N TYR A 343 -29.38 17.16 0.33
CA TYR A 343 -30.34 16.96 -0.74
C TYR A 343 -31.46 18.01 -0.60
N TYR A 344 -31.65 18.85 -1.62
CA TYR A 344 -32.52 20.03 -1.56
C TYR A 344 -32.28 20.87 -0.29
N LYS A 345 -30.99 21.11 0.01
CA LYS A 345 -30.48 21.82 1.21
C LYS A 345 -30.69 21.12 2.55
N GLN A 346 -31.44 20.02 2.60
CA GLN A 346 -31.65 19.25 3.82
C GLN A 346 -30.47 18.31 4.06
N PRO A 347 -29.90 18.26 5.28
CA PRO A 347 -28.77 17.38 5.57
C PRO A 347 -29.20 15.92 5.57
N ILE A 348 -28.31 15.03 5.14
CA ILE A 348 -28.50 13.59 5.27
C ILE A 348 -28.58 13.22 6.76
N GLY A 349 -29.52 12.34 7.11
CA GLY A 349 -29.87 12.00 8.48
C GLY A 349 -30.90 12.93 9.12
N SER A 350 -31.45 13.91 8.39
CA SER A 350 -32.60 14.68 8.85
C SER A 350 -33.91 13.89 8.75
N GLU A 351 -34.99 14.44 9.30
CA GLU A 351 -36.35 13.86 9.20
C GLU A 351 -36.82 13.65 7.76
N THR A 352 -36.33 14.46 6.81
CA THR A 352 -36.76 14.44 5.42
C THR A 352 -35.78 13.75 4.47
N VAL A 353 -34.52 13.55 4.89
CA VAL A 353 -33.48 12.92 4.08
C VAL A 353 -32.77 11.88 4.94
N SER A 354 -33.21 10.63 4.85
CA SER A 354 -32.61 9.55 5.60
C SER A 354 -31.24 9.13 5.04
N VAL A 355 -30.40 8.52 5.88
CA VAL A 355 -29.15 7.86 5.45
C VAL A 355 -29.44 6.75 4.43
N GLN A 356 -30.56 6.05 4.59
CA GLN A 356 -30.98 4.96 3.71
C GLN A 356 -31.38 5.47 2.33
N SER A 357 -32.02 6.64 2.23
CA SER A 357 -32.39 7.24 0.94
C SER A 357 -31.14 7.65 0.15
N PHE A 358 -30.11 8.18 0.83
CA PHE A 358 -28.80 8.44 0.23
C PHE A 358 -28.17 7.14 -0.28
N ALA A 359 -28.12 6.09 0.55
CA ALA A 359 -27.55 4.80 0.17
C ALA A 359 -28.30 4.13 -0.99
N ASN A 360 -29.64 4.22 -1.00
CA ASN A 360 -30.50 3.70 -2.06
C ASN A 360 -30.25 4.41 -3.40
N THR A 361 -30.01 5.72 -3.38
CA THR A 361 -29.63 6.47 -4.59
C THR A 361 -28.35 5.89 -5.21
N TRP A 362 -27.32 5.70 -4.39
CA TRP A 362 -26.06 5.12 -4.84
C TRP A 362 -26.19 3.68 -5.33
N LYS A 363 -27.02 2.85 -4.67
CA LYS A 363 -27.38 1.52 -5.16
C LYS A 363 -27.95 1.54 -6.57
N ARG A 364 -28.89 2.46 -6.84
CA ARG A 364 -29.54 2.61 -8.15
C ARG A 364 -28.56 3.07 -9.21
N ILE A 365 -27.68 4.01 -8.88
CA ILE A 365 -26.60 4.45 -9.78
C ILE A 365 -25.68 3.28 -10.11
N ALA A 366 -25.19 2.56 -9.10
CA ALA A 366 -24.32 1.40 -9.32
C ALA A 366 -24.99 0.31 -10.19
N LEU A 367 -26.28 0.07 -9.99
CA LEU A 367 -27.05 -0.88 -10.81
C LEU A 367 -27.15 -0.44 -12.29
N ALA A 368 -27.33 0.86 -12.53
CA ALA A 368 -27.54 1.39 -13.87
C ALA A 368 -26.25 1.45 -14.71
N ILE A 369 -25.11 1.79 -14.09
CA ILE A 369 -23.88 2.16 -14.82
C ILE A 369 -22.62 1.45 -14.33
N GLY A 370 -22.69 0.57 -13.34
CA GLY A 370 -21.51 -0.07 -12.75
C GLY A 370 -20.68 -0.90 -13.74
N ASN A 371 -21.29 -1.42 -14.80
CA ASN A 371 -20.56 -2.18 -15.82
C ASN A 371 -19.94 -1.31 -16.93
N HIS A 372 -20.04 0.02 -16.83
CA HIS A 372 -19.54 0.91 -17.88
C HIS A 372 -18.00 0.94 -17.91
N PRO A 373 -17.33 0.67 -19.05
CA PRO A 373 -15.87 0.51 -19.11
C PRO A 373 -15.05 1.76 -18.76
N ALA A 374 -15.61 2.96 -18.96
CA ALA A 374 -14.98 4.21 -18.52
C ALA A 374 -15.12 4.50 -17.02
N LEU A 375 -16.03 3.83 -16.30
CA LEU A 375 -16.22 4.11 -14.88
C LEU A 375 -14.97 3.66 -14.10
N SER A 376 -14.40 4.59 -13.34
CA SER A 376 -13.31 4.35 -12.39
C SER A 376 -13.88 4.11 -11.00
N GLY A 377 -14.91 4.87 -10.62
CA GLY A 377 -15.55 4.73 -9.32
C GLY A 377 -16.56 5.81 -8.96
N TYR A 378 -17.05 5.69 -7.73
CA TYR A 378 -18.14 6.47 -7.15
C TYR A 378 -17.62 7.40 -6.04
N GLY A 379 -17.45 8.68 -6.33
CA GLY A 379 -17.27 9.76 -5.37
C GLY A 379 -18.57 10.03 -4.63
N LEU A 380 -18.66 9.49 -3.41
CA LEU A 380 -19.92 9.40 -2.67
C LEU A 380 -20.56 10.74 -2.39
N MET A 381 -19.75 11.76 -2.11
CA MET A 381 -20.20 13.07 -1.70
C MET A 381 -19.06 14.08 -1.80
N ASN A 382 -19.27 15.19 -2.51
CA ASN A 382 -18.36 16.31 -2.48
C ASN A 382 -18.41 17.02 -1.12
N GLU A 383 -17.23 17.27 -0.55
CA GLU A 383 -17.01 18.18 0.59
C GLU A 383 -18.07 18.15 1.71
N PRO A 384 -18.26 17.01 2.39
CA PRO A 384 -19.02 17.00 3.64
C PRO A 384 -18.48 18.03 4.64
N ASN A 385 -19.38 18.80 5.25
CA ASN A 385 -19.08 19.66 6.39
C ASN A 385 -20.19 19.51 7.43
N THR A 386 -20.01 18.55 8.31
CA THR A 386 -21.07 17.93 9.12
C THR A 386 -20.75 17.88 10.61
N LYS A 387 -19.48 18.05 11.00
CA LYS A 387 -19.00 17.91 12.38
C LYS A 387 -19.21 16.49 12.94
N GLY A 388 -18.95 15.47 12.12
CA GLY A 388 -18.89 14.06 12.53
C GLY A 388 -20.08 13.20 12.12
N LEU A 389 -21.07 13.72 11.40
CA LEU A 389 -22.26 12.96 10.96
C LEU A 389 -22.02 12.17 9.67
N TRP A 390 -21.08 12.62 8.83
CA TRP A 390 -20.76 12.01 7.54
C TRP A 390 -20.43 10.50 7.57
N PRO A 391 -19.65 9.97 8.53
CA PRO A 391 -19.21 8.57 8.49
C PRO A 391 -20.34 7.54 8.35
N ALA A 392 -21.49 7.76 9.00
CA ALA A 392 -22.63 6.85 8.92
C ALA A 392 -23.23 6.81 7.51
N ALA A 393 -23.33 7.96 6.83
CA ALA A 393 -23.84 8.04 5.47
C ALA A 393 -22.87 7.43 4.45
N ALA A 394 -21.56 7.72 4.61
CA ALA A 394 -20.51 7.14 3.77
C ALA A 394 -20.53 5.61 3.82
N LEU A 395 -20.56 5.04 5.03
CA LEU A 395 -20.61 3.60 5.25
C LEU A 395 -21.86 2.97 4.61
N ALA A 396 -23.04 3.54 4.84
CA ALA A 396 -24.29 3.00 4.32
C ALA A 396 -24.32 2.99 2.78
N ALA A 397 -23.92 4.09 2.13
CA ALA A 397 -23.87 4.15 0.68
C ALA A 397 -22.84 3.18 0.10
N ALA A 398 -21.66 3.12 0.70
CA ALA A 398 -20.61 2.23 0.23
C ALA A 398 -21.03 0.75 0.35
N GLN A 399 -21.71 0.38 1.44
CA GLN A 399 -22.27 -0.96 1.64
C GLN A 399 -23.33 -1.31 0.60
N GLU A 400 -24.24 -0.40 0.27
CA GLU A 400 -25.26 -0.63 -0.76
C GLU A 400 -24.64 -0.75 -2.16
N ILE A 401 -23.65 0.09 -2.51
CA ILE A 401 -22.90 -0.05 -3.78
C ILE A 401 -22.27 -1.44 -3.85
N ARG A 402 -21.60 -1.90 -2.79
CA ARG A 402 -20.92 -3.21 -2.78
C ARG A 402 -21.86 -4.40 -2.86
N LYS A 403 -23.17 -4.24 -2.65
CA LYS A 403 -24.14 -5.32 -2.96
C LYS A 403 -24.33 -5.52 -4.46
N ILE A 404 -24.02 -4.51 -5.26
CA ILE A 404 -24.25 -4.47 -6.71
C ILE A 404 -22.93 -4.55 -7.49
N ASP A 405 -21.93 -3.79 -7.07
CA ASP A 405 -20.67 -3.59 -7.78
C ASP A 405 -19.47 -3.93 -6.88
N ARG A 406 -18.72 -4.95 -7.29
CA ARG A 406 -17.52 -5.46 -6.60
C ARG A 406 -16.21 -5.04 -7.26
N THR A 407 -16.26 -4.27 -8.34
CA THR A 407 -15.11 -3.97 -9.20
C THR A 407 -14.67 -2.52 -9.10
N ASN A 408 -15.61 -1.56 -9.19
CA ASN A 408 -15.25 -0.15 -9.26
C ASN A 408 -14.92 0.43 -7.88
N TRP A 409 -14.04 1.42 -7.85
CA TRP A 409 -13.64 2.10 -6.62
C TRP A 409 -14.81 2.92 -6.02
N ILE A 410 -14.78 3.13 -4.72
CA ILE A 410 -15.63 4.09 -4.01
C ILE A 410 -14.71 5.14 -3.43
N TYR A 411 -14.88 6.38 -3.86
CA TYR A 411 -14.13 7.53 -3.39
C TYR A 411 -14.86 8.15 -2.19
N VAL A 412 -14.17 8.23 -1.06
CA VAL A 412 -14.73 8.61 0.24
C VAL A 412 -14.10 9.93 0.68
N ALA A 413 -14.85 11.02 0.47
CA ALA A 413 -14.48 12.33 1.00
C ALA A 413 -14.47 12.34 2.55
N GLY A 414 -13.79 13.33 3.12
CA GLY A 414 -13.75 13.61 4.56
C GLY A 414 -14.63 14.77 4.97
N ASP A 415 -14.85 14.90 6.28
CA ASP A 415 -15.50 16.07 6.87
C ASP A 415 -14.60 17.32 6.78
N ARG A 416 -15.18 18.49 7.07
CA ARG A 416 -14.56 19.81 6.97
C ARG A 416 -14.10 20.10 5.53
N PHE A 417 -15.04 19.95 4.60
CA PHE A 417 -14.84 20.16 3.16
C PHE A 417 -13.70 19.29 2.60
N SER A 418 -13.59 18.06 3.11
CA SER A 418 -12.53 17.13 2.69
C SER A 418 -11.09 17.64 2.86
N SER A 419 -10.85 18.63 3.72
CA SER A 419 -9.57 19.34 3.76
C SER A 419 -8.38 18.41 4.06
N ALA A 420 -7.40 18.34 3.14
CA ALA A 420 -6.19 17.54 3.29
C ALA A 420 -5.35 17.97 4.53
N TRP A 421 -5.23 19.29 4.74
CA TRP A 421 -4.45 19.84 5.86
C TRP A 421 -5.06 19.50 7.23
N HIS A 422 -6.39 19.48 7.32
CA HIS A 422 -7.11 19.23 8.56
C HIS A 422 -7.62 17.79 8.69
N TRP A 423 -7.14 16.90 7.82
CA TRP A 423 -7.67 15.55 7.70
C TRP A 423 -7.60 14.75 9.00
N PRO A 424 -6.46 14.69 9.72
CA PRO A 424 -6.35 13.87 10.93
C PRO A 424 -7.29 14.33 12.06
N GLN A 425 -7.59 15.63 12.13
CA GLN A 425 -8.45 16.20 13.17
C GLN A 425 -9.94 16.04 12.84
N SER A 426 -10.29 16.08 11.56
CA SER A 426 -11.69 16.12 11.11
C SER A 426 -12.27 14.72 10.86
N ASN A 427 -11.43 13.72 10.58
CA ASN A 427 -11.85 12.40 10.09
C ASN A 427 -11.58 11.25 11.08
N THR A 428 -11.62 11.53 12.39
CA THR A 428 -11.27 10.55 13.43
C THR A 428 -12.19 9.33 13.46
N GLN A 429 -13.43 9.45 12.99
CA GLN A 429 -14.43 8.36 12.98
C GLN A 429 -14.65 7.74 11.59
N LEU A 430 -14.06 8.31 10.53
CA LEU A 430 -14.35 7.90 9.14
C LEU A 430 -13.97 6.44 8.86
N ILE A 431 -12.95 5.95 9.56
CA ILE A 431 -12.41 4.59 9.45
C ILE A 431 -12.56 3.77 10.73
N ALA A 432 -13.46 4.20 11.63
CA ALA A 432 -13.73 3.50 12.88
C ALA A 432 -14.39 2.13 12.63
N ASP A 433 -15.25 2.06 11.61
CA ASP A 433 -15.81 0.80 11.15
C ASP A 433 -14.76 0.04 10.30
N PRO A 434 -14.47 -1.24 10.61
CA PRO A 434 -13.52 -2.06 9.83
C PRO A 434 -13.84 -2.14 8.34
N TRP A 435 -15.12 -2.02 7.97
CA TRP A 435 -15.58 -2.01 6.58
C TRP A 435 -14.98 -0.83 5.79
N MET A 436 -14.72 0.30 6.47
CA MET A 436 -14.12 1.50 5.88
C MET A 436 -12.59 1.46 5.84
N ARG A 437 -11.95 0.27 5.81
CA ARG A 437 -10.48 0.14 5.75
C ARG A 437 -9.94 -0.54 4.47
N ASP A 438 -10.85 -0.88 3.54
CA ASP A 438 -10.56 -1.49 2.23
C ASP A 438 -9.83 -2.86 2.31
N PRO A 439 -9.46 -3.50 1.18
CA PRO A 439 -9.40 -4.94 1.01
C PRO A 439 -10.55 -5.86 1.37
N ASP A 440 -11.57 -5.86 0.56
CA ASP A 440 -11.66 -5.08 -0.70
C ASP A 440 -13.07 -4.53 -0.78
N ASN A 441 -13.40 -3.74 0.23
CA ASN A 441 -14.45 -2.75 0.11
C ASN A 441 -14.10 -1.62 -0.88
N LYS A 442 -13.02 -1.76 -1.66
CA LYS A 442 -12.53 -0.99 -2.81
C LYS A 442 -12.69 0.51 -2.57
N LEU A 443 -11.98 1.05 -1.59
CA LEU A 443 -12.11 2.42 -1.11
C LEU A 443 -10.86 3.24 -1.44
N ILE A 444 -11.07 4.47 -1.87
CA ILE A 444 -10.04 5.49 -2.01
C ILE A 444 -10.51 6.68 -1.19
N PHE A 445 -9.73 7.14 -0.22
CA PHE A 445 -10.07 8.35 0.53
C PHE A 445 -9.73 9.57 -0.32
N GLU A 446 -10.64 10.54 -0.37
CA GLU A 446 -10.53 11.70 -1.24
C GLU A 446 -10.39 12.96 -0.39
N ALA A 447 -9.29 13.69 -0.53
CA ALA A 447 -9.09 14.98 0.13
C ALA A 447 -9.03 16.13 -0.89
N HIS A 448 -9.37 17.34 -0.46
CA HIS A 448 -9.31 18.56 -1.26
C HIS A 448 -8.30 19.52 -0.65
N MET A 449 -7.67 20.33 -1.50
CA MET A 449 -6.79 21.39 -1.01
C MET A 449 -6.61 22.53 -2.00
N TYR A 450 -6.61 23.74 -1.47
CA TYR A 450 -6.23 24.97 -2.17
C TYR A 450 -5.07 25.63 -1.43
N LEU A 451 -4.47 26.67 -2.01
CA LEU A 451 -3.26 27.33 -1.49
C LEU A 451 -3.54 28.66 -0.78
N ASP A 452 -4.70 29.29 -1.00
CA ASP A 452 -5.09 30.52 -0.32
C ASP A 452 -5.16 30.35 1.21
N ARG A 453 -4.95 31.44 1.95
CA ARG A 453 -4.76 31.41 3.40
C ARG A 453 -5.88 30.68 4.15
N ASP A 454 -7.12 30.81 3.68
CA ASP A 454 -8.31 30.20 4.27
C ASP A 454 -8.64 28.80 3.70
N THR A 455 -7.83 28.30 2.77
CA THR A 455 -7.96 26.98 2.10
C THR A 455 -9.24 26.82 1.27
N SER A 456 -9.93 27.92 0.94
CA SER A 456 -11.24 27.89 0.28
C SER A 456 -11.19 27.72 -1.23
N GLY A 457 -10.06 28.03 -1.86
CA GLY A 457 -9.95 28.08 -3.32
C GLY A 457 -10.63 29.29 -3.95
N LEU A 458 -11.04 30.27 -3.15
CA LEU A 458 -11.64 31.52 -3.66
C LEU A 458 -10.57 32.52 -4.10
N TYR A 459 -9.37 32.46 -3.52
CA TYR A 459 -8.25 33.37 -3.84
C TYR A 459 -8.67 34.86 -3.84
N ILE A 460 -9.43 35.26 -2.81
CA ILE A 460 -9.97 36.62 -2.67
C ILE A 460 -8.84 37.65 -2.60
N ASP A 461 -7.78 37.33 -1.84
CA ASP A 461 -6.59 38.17 -1.72
C ASP A 461 -5.64 37.92 -2.90
N LYS A 462 -5.69 38.80 -3.91
CA LYS A 462 -4.81 38.71 -5.09
C LYS A 462 -3.36 39.11 -4.80
N THR A 463 -3.05 39.59 -3.59
CA THR A 463 -1.70 39.96 -3.16
C THR A 463 -1.03 38.87 -2.32
N GLU A 464 -1.74 37.79 -2.02
CA GLU A 464 -1.19 36.64 -1.32
C GLU A 464 -0.04 36.03 -2.13
N THR A 465 1.01 35.60 -1.42
CA THR A 465 2.18 34.93 -2.00
C THR A 465 2.26 33.51 -1.46
N PHE A 466 2.76 32.60 -2.30
CA PHE A 466 2.71 31.17 -2.03
C PHE A 466 4.13 30.60 -1.96
N ALA A 467 4.48 30.06 -0.79
CA ALA A 467 5.77 29.40 -0.63
C ALA A 467 5.86 28.15 -1.53
N PRO A 468 7.03 27.83 -2.12
CA PRO A 468 7.18 26.69 -3.03
C PRO A 468 6.79 25.33 -2.44
N ASP A 469 6.88 25.16 -1.12
CA ASP A 469 6.57 23.93 -0.39
C ASP A 469 5.15 23.93 0.21
N LEU A 470 4.38 25.01 0.05
CA LEU A 470 3.07 25.18 0.69
C LEU A 470 2.10 24.05 0.33
N GLY A 471 2.07 23.65 -0.94
CA GLY A 471 1.21 22.56 -1.39
C GLY A 471 1.56 21.23 -0.71
N ILE A 472 2.85 20.90 -0.65
CA ILE A 472 3.38 19.71 0.03
C ILE A 472 2.98 19.74 1.50
N ASN A 473 3.21 20.86 2.17
CA ASN A 473 2.89 21.04 3.59
C ASN A 473 1.39 20.80 3.85
N ARG A 474 0.50 21.27 2.96
CA ARG A 474 -0.95 21.08 3.08
C ARG A 474 -1.42 19.66 2.77
N ALA A 475 -0.77 18.95 1.85
CA ALA A 475 -1.09 17.56 1.53
C ALA A 475 -0.56 16.55 2.56
N LYS A 476 0.59 16.87 3.19
CA LYS A 476 1.33 15.94 4.06
C LYS A 476 0.49 15.32 5.19
N PRO A 477 -0.38 16.04 5.94
CA PRO A 477 -1.18 15.43 6.99
C PRO A 477 -2.12 14.33 6.48
N PHE A 478 -2.69 14.51 5.29
CA PHE A 478 -3.52 13.49 4.65
C PHE A 478 -2.69 12.29 4.20
N VAL A 479 -1.58 12.53 3.50
CA VAL A 479 -0.67 11.47 3.02
C VAL A 479 -0.10 10.66 4.19
N ASP A 480 0.31 11.31 5.27
CA ASP A 480 0.79 10.63 6.47
C ASP A 480 -0.32 9.82 7.17
N TRP A 481 -1.57 10.32 7.18
CA TRP A 481 -2.71 9.58 7.71
C TRP A 481 -3.01 8.33 6.87
N LEU A 482 -2.92 8.42 5.55
CA LEU A 482 -3.09 7.28 4.65
C LEU A 482 -2.05 6.20 4.93
N ARG A 483 -0.77 6.59 5.00
CA ARG A 483 0.34 5.69 5.33
C ARG A 483 0.19 5.06 6.71
N ALA A 484 -0.16 5.84 7.72
CA ALA A 484 -0.37 5.34 9.07
C ALA A 484 -1.50 4.31 9.18
N ASN A 485 -2.45 4.33 8.23
CA ASN A 485 -3.60 3.44 8.23
C ASN A 485 -3.55 2.36 7.14
N ASN A 486 -2.49 2.34 6.31
CA ASN A 486 -2.36 1.48 5.13
C ASN A 486 -3.58 1.63 4.19
N LEU A 487 -3.94 2.89 3.90
CA LEU A 487 -5.09 3.26 3.08
C LEU A 487 -4.69 3.94 1.79
N ARG A 488 -5.64 3.98 0.87
CA ARG A 488 -5.53 4.57 -0.47
C ARG A 488 -6.01 6.01 -0.48
N GLY A 489 -5.33 6.87 -1.24
CA GLY A 489 -5.60 8.30 -1.29
C GLY A 489 -5.85 8.85 -2.69
N PHE A 490 -6.56 9.96 -2.74
CA PHE A 490 -6.81 10.77 -3.93
C PHE A 490 -6.97 12.24 -3.52
N ILE A 491 -6.37 13.16 -4.29
CA ILE A 491 -6.67 14.60 -4.17
C ILE A 491 -7.73 14.96 -5.21
N GLY A 492 -8.99 15.05 -4.77
CA GLY A 492 -10.14 15.28 -5.65
C GLY A 492 -10.19 16.69 -6.23
N GLU A 493 -9.68 17.68 -5.50
CA GLU A 493 -9.60 19.05 -5.97
C GLU A 493 -8.33 19.73 -5.51
N MET A 494 -7.71 20.42 -6.47
CA MET A 494 -6.71 21.44 -6.27
C MET A 494 -6.70 22.33 -7.50
N GLY A 495 -6.63 23.64 -7.29
CA GLY A 495 -6.39 24.60 -8.36
C GLY A 495 -5.54 25.76 -7.86
N VAL A 496 -4.90 26.47 -8.78
CA VAL A 496 -4.18 27.72 -8.48
C VAL A 496 -4.59 28.83 -9.46
N PRO A 497 -4.57 30.11 -9.05
CA PRO A 497 -4.98 31.20 -9.92
C PRO A 497 -3.97 31.43 -11.05
N ASN A 498 -4.48 31.69 -12.26
CA ASN A 498 -3.66 31.91 -13.46
C ASN A 498 -2.77 33.17 -13.42
N TYR A 499 -2.96 34.06 -12.46
CA TYR A 499 -2.15 35.28 -12.32
C TYR A 499 -0.99 35.14 -11.32
N ALA A 500 -0.90 34.03 -10.56
CA ALA A 500 0.08 33.86 -9.48
C ALA A 500 1.17 32.85 -9.86
N PRO A 501 2.32 33.28 -10.39
CA PRO A 501 3.38 32.37 -10.84
C PRO A 501 4.02 31.56 -9.71
N ASP A 502 4.06 32.09 -8.50
CA ASP A 502 4.51 31.38 -7.29
C ASP A 502 3.56 30.24 -6.88
N ALA A 503 2.25 30.41 -7.08
CA ALA A 503 1.27 29.33 -6.90
C ALA A 503 1.49 28.19 -7.91
N ILE A 504 1.88 28.51 -9.15
CA ILE A 504 2.23 27.50 -10.17
C ILE A 504 3.45 26.67 -9.73
N VAL A 505 4.46 27.31 -9.13
CA VAL A 505 5.63 26.62 -8.56
C VAL A 505 5.22 25.70 -7.40
N ALA A 506 4.37 26.18 -6.50
CA ALA A 506 3.87 25.36 -5.39
C ALA A 506 3.06 24.15 -5.89
N MET A 507 2.30 24.31 -6.98
CA MET A 507 1.57 23.23 -7.65
C MET A 507 2.52 22.20 -8.30
N ASP A 508 3.58 22.64 -8.99
CA ASP A 508 4.59 21.75 -9.59
C ASP A 508 5.24 20.85 -8.52
N ASN A 509 5.63 21.45 -7.39
CA ASN A 509 6.24 20.74 -6.27
C ASN A 509 5.26 19.76 -5.60
N LEU A 510 4.00 20.16 -5.41
CA LEU A 510 2.95 19.28 -4.90
C LEU A 510 2.75 18.05 -5.79
N LEU A 511 2.63 18.25 -7.11
CA LEU A 511 2.42 17.14 -8.05
C LEU A 511 3.62 16.17 -8.06
N GLY A 512 4.85 16.69 -7.87
CA GLY A 512 6.04 15.87 -7.63
C GLY A 512 5.89 14.99 -6.38
N TYR A 513 5.57 15.61 -5.25
CA TYR A 513 5.36 14.91 -3.98
C TYR A 513 4.23 13.86 -4.05
N LEU A 514 3.10 14.17 -4.68
CA LEU A 514 1.99 13.23 -4.81
C LEU A 514 2.34 12.04 -5.70
N ARG A 515 3.11 12.25 -6.77
CA ARG A 515 3.64 11.15 -7.60
C ARG A 515 4.57 10.23 -6.81
N GLU A 516 5.46 10.77 -5.99
CA GLU A 516 6.35 9.97 -5.12
C GLU A 516 5.57 9.11 -4.11
N ASN A 517 4.33 9.49 -3.79
CA ASN A 517 3.46 8.78 -2.85
C ASN A 517 2.30 8.03 -3.54
N CYS A 518 2.30 7.93 -4.89
CA CYS A 518 1.25 7.30 -5.67
C CYS A 518 -0.18 7.81 -5.36
N VAL A 519 -0.30 9.09 -4.99
CA VAL A 519 -1.59 9.74 -4.76
C VAL A 519 -2.00 10.48 -6.04
N PRO A 520 -3.08 10.07 -6.72
CA PRO A 520 -3.58 10.79 -7.88
C PRO A 520 -4.20 12.12 -7.48
N LEU A 521 -4.28 13.04 -8.43
CA LEU A 521 -4.91 14.35 -8.28
C LEU A 521 -5.79 14.68 -9.49
N THR A 522 -6.96 15.25 -9.27
CA THR A 522 -7.70 15.97 -10.32
C THR A 522 -7.67 17.48 -10.11
N TYR A 523 -7.24 18.20 -11.14
CA TYR A 523 -7.17 19.66 -11.11
C TYR A 523 -8.58 20.27 -11.21
N TRP A 524 -8.88 21.23 -10.34
CA TRP A 524 -10.09 22.05 -10.38
C TRP A 524 -9.81 23.38 -11.10
N ALA A 525 -10.35 23.64 -12.29
CA ALA A 525 -11.21 22.75 -13.09
C ALA A 525 -11.08 23.00 -14.59
N ALA A 526 -11.69 22.11 -15.37
CA ALA A 526 -11.84 22.21 -16.81
C ALA A 526 -13.31 22.07 -17.22
N GLY A 527 -13.58 22.22 -18.51
CA GLY A 527 -14.90 22.02 -19.10
C GLY A 527 -15.58 23.31 -19.59
N PRO A 528 -16.83 23.19 -20.05
CA PRO A 528 -17.58 24.32 -20.58
C PRO A 528 -18.02 25.32 -19.51
N TRP A 529 -18.33 26.55 -19.95
CA TRP A 529 -19.05 27.58 -19.19
C TRP A 529 -18.33 28.20 -17.97
N TRP A 530 -17.01 28.09 -17.91
CA TRP A 530 -16.21 28.73 -16.86
C TRP A 530 -15.96 30.24 -17.05
N GLY A 531 -16.24 30.79 -18.23
CA GLY A 531 -15.97 32.20 -18.51
C GLY A 531 -14.48 32.52 -18.34
N ASN A 532 -14.16 33.49 -17.49
CA ASN A 532 -12.78 33.86 -17.14
C ASN A 532 -12.43 33.47 -15.70
N TYR A 533 -13.01 32.39 -15.18
CA TYR A 533 -12.71 31.89 -13.84
C TYR A 533 -11.21 31.64 -13.69
N ILE A 534 -10.60 32.23 -12.66
CA ILE A 534 -9.14 32.31 -12.47
C ILE A 534 -8.44 30.95 -12.32
N LEU A 535 -9.20 29.90 -12.00
CA LEU A 535 -8.73 28.54 -11.81
C LEU A 535 -9.03 27.65 -13.03
N ALA A 536 -9.86 28.09 -13.98
CA ALA A 536 -10.28 27.25 -15.10
C ALA A 536 -9.14 27.03 -16.10
N LEU A 537 -9.03 25.80 -16.63
CA LEU A 537 -8.16 25.46 -17.76
C LEU A 537 -8.78 25.81 -19.12
N ASP A 538 -10.11 25.91 -19.17
CA ASP A 538 -10.89 26.29 -20.34
C ASP A 538 -11.55 27.65 -20.09
N VAL A 539 -11.02 28.70 -20.71
CA VAL A 539 -11.52 30.08 -20.56
C VAL A 539 -12.16 30.61 -21.86
N SER A 540 -12.99 31.64 -21.72
CA SER A 540 -13.51 32.40 -22.86
C SER A 540 -12.36 32.90 -23.74
N GLY A 541 -12.47 32.66 -25.05
CA GLY A 541 -11.43 33.02 -26.02
C GLY A 541 -10.33 31.97 -26.20
N GLY A 542 -10.31 30.91 -25.38
CA GLY A 542 -9.45 29.74 -25.61
C GLY A 542 -7.96 29.97 -25.33
N ALA A 543 -7.61 31.00 -24.58
CA ALA A 543 -6.23 31.24 -24.18
C ALA A 543 -5.70 30.07 -23.32
N GLU A 544 -4.49 29.60 -23.63
CA GLU A 544 -3.83 28.59 -22.81
C GLU A 544 -3.56 29.13 -21.41
N GLN A 545 -3.78 28.28 -20.40
CA GLN A 545 -3.69 28.64 -18.99
C GLN A 545 -2.37 28.10 -18.40
N PRO A 546 -1.66 28.88 -17.57
CA PRO A 546 -0.30 28.54 -17.09
C PRO A 546 -0.22 27.26 -16.26
N GLN A 547 -1.35 26.78 -15.75
CA GLN A 547 -1.44 25.52 -15.01
C GLN A 547 -1.29 24.31 -15.95
N LEU A 548 -1.76 24.42 -17.20
CA LEU A 548 -1.87 23.30 -18.11
C LEU A 548 -0.51 22.68 -18.48
N PRO A 549 0.54 23.44 -18.84
CA PRO A 549 1.86 22.87 -19.11
C PRO A 549 2.43 22.05 -17.93
N VAL A 550 2.20 22.49 -16.69
CA VAL A 550 2.64 21.77 -15.49
C VAL A 550 1.86 20.47 -15.32
N LEU A 551 0.53 20.49 -15.49
CA LEU A 551 -0.28 19.28 -15.44
C LEU A 551 0.13 18.25 -16.50
N ILE A 552 0.37 18.70 -17.74
CA ILE A 552 0.83 17.85 -18.85
C ILE A 552 2.21 17.25 -18.54
N LYS A 553 3.16 18.05 -18.02
CA LYS A 553 4.47 17.57 -17.57
C LYS A 553 4.31 16.40 -16.59
N HIS A 554 3.48 16.56 -15.56
CA HIS A 554 3.32 15.54 -14.53
C HIS A 554 2.50 14.32 -14.98
N ALA A 555 1.50 14.51 -15.85
CA ALA A 555 0.73 13.41 -16.44
C ALA A 555 1.61 12.49 -17.30
N ASN A 556 2.57 13.06 -18.04
CA ASN A 556 3.47 12.31 -18.91
C ASN A 556 4.77 11.85 -18.22
N THR A 557 4.97 12.23 -16.95
CA THR A 557 6.15 11.77 -16.20
C THR A 557 5.93 10.33 -15.73
N PRO A 558 6.85 9.39 -16.05
CA PRO A 558 6.74 8.01 -15.59
C PRO A 558 6.63 7.90 -14.08
N ASN A 559 5.89 6.91 -13.60
CA ASN A 559 5.76 6.58 -12.19
C ASN A 559 5.82 5.05 -12.02
N ASN A 560 6.22 4.61 -10.83
CA ASN A 560 6.34 3.20 -10.48
C ASN A 560 5.10 2.67 -9.73
N CYS A 561 3.98 3.38 -9.84
CA CYS A 561 2.75 3.00 -9.15
C CYS A 561 2.13 1.79 -9.88
N SER A 562 1.83 0.73 -9.13
CA SER A 562 1.06 -0.43 -9.54
C SER A 562 -0.46 -0.19 -9.65
N ALA A 563 -1.05 0.78 -8.95
CA ALA A 563 -2.47 1.12 -9.05
C ALA A 563 -2.79 2.58 -8.61
N ILE A 564 -3.96 3.08 -8.99
CA ILE A 564 -4.48 4.38 -8.52
C ILE A 564 -4.57 4.37 -6.99
N GLY A 565 -3.89 5.34 -6.36
CA GLY A 565 -3.97 5.56 -4.92
C GLY A 565 -3.44 4.38 -4.12
N GLU A 566 -2.41 3.67 -4.56
CA GLU A 566 -1.84 2.51 -3.86
C GLU A 566 -1.77 2.67 -2.33
N PRO A 567 -2.05 1.60 -1.57
CA PRO A 567 -1.86 1.64 -0.12
C PRO A 567 -0.42 2.03 0.20
N MET A 568 -0.29 3.07 1.01
CA MET A 568 1.00 3.61 1.46
C MET A 568 1.53 2.93 2.70
#